data_AF-A0AAV3XG30-F1
#
_entry.id   AF-A0AAV3XG30-F1
#
_cell.length_a   1.000
_cell.length_b   1.000
_cell.length_c   1.000
_cell.angle_alpha   90.00
_cell.angle_beta   90.00
_cell.angle_gamma   90.00
#
_symmetry.space_group_name_H-M   'P 1'
#
loop_
_entity.id
_entity.type
_entity.pdbx_description
1 polymer ?
#
loop_
_entity_poly.entity_id
_entity_poly.type
_entity_poly.pdbx_seq_one_letter_code
_entity_poly.pdbx_strand_id
1 'polypeptide(L)'
;MTFFEVALTRCTTAAQNLLGENFGGILTSDRHGAYNWVDIERRQLCWGHLKREFIKISERPGVSKELGTRLVQQQEKLFELWQRVRDGTLARGDFVELVTDIRRQIVSLLQQGADYEITSKEKTPLAKTVRTCRQLLKVEGAMWLFVTTPGVEPTNNAAL
;
A
#
# COMPACT_ATOMS: atom_id res chain seq x y z
N MET A 1 8.86 22.79 -3.20
CA MET A 1 9.00 23.04 -1.75
C MET A 1 8.41 21.83 -1.04
N THR A 2 9.23 21.06 -0.33
CA THR A 2 8.80 19.80 0.29
C THR A 2 8.69 20.04 1.79
N PHE A 3 7.50 19.89 2.35
CA PHE A 3 7.25 20.03 3.78
C PHE A 3 7.34 18.66 4.46
N PHE A 4 8.00 18.60 5.61
CA PHE A 4 8.11 17.40 6.44
C PHE A 4 7.90 17.78 7.90
N GLU A 5 6.99 17.09 8.59
CA GLU A 5 6.82 17.20 10.03
C GLU A 5 6.40 15.84 10.62
N VAL A 6 7.02 15.45 11.74
CA VAL A 6 6.77 14.19 12.45
C VAL A 6 5.79 14.48 13.60
N ALA A 7 4.51 14.20 13.39
CA ALA A 7 3.50 14.39 14.44
C ALA A 7 3.54 13.24 15.48
N LEU A 8 3.68 13.60 16.76
CA LEU A 8 3.71 12.69 17.91
C LEU A 8 2.34 12.06 18.22
N THR A 9 1.25 12.49 17.58
CA THR A 9 -0.08 11.91 17.73
C THR A 9 -0.77 11.70 16.38
N ARG A 10 -1.33 10.51 16.17
CA ARG A 10 -2.00 10.09 14.93
C ARG A 10 -3.52 10.16 15.05
N CYS A 11 -4.06 11.35 15.31
CA CYS A 11 -5.50 11.60 15.27
C CYS A 11 -5.87 12.45 14.05
N THR A 12 -7.08 12.26 13.52
CA THR A 12 -7.58 12.95 12.32
C THR A 12 -7.40 14.47 12.41
N THR A 13 -7.71 15.04 13.58
CA THR A 13 -7.59 16.47 13.86
C THR A 13 -6.14 16.95 13.81
N ALA A 14 -5.18 16.17 14.33
CA ALA A 14 -3.76 16.51 14.22
C ALA A 14 -3.29 16.45 12.76
N ALA A 15 -3.75 15.49 11.97
CA ALA A 15 -3.43 15.40 10.55
C ALA A 15 -4.03 16.54 9.72
N GLN A 16 -5.27 16.97 10.01
CA GLN A 16 -5.93 18.10 9.35
C GLN A 16 -5.27 19.44 9.70
N ASN A 17 -4.92 19.65 10.97
CA ASN A 17 -4.21 20.85 11.41
C ASN A 17 -2.80 20.97 10.79
N LEU A 18 -2.16 19.84 10.52
CA LEU A 18 -0.82 19.78 9.93
C LEU A 18 -0.83 20.05 8.42
N LEU A 19 -1.77 19.45 7.69
CA LEU A 19 -1.82 19.50 6.23
C LEU A 19 -2.61 20.72 5.72
N GLY A 20 -3.39 21.34 6.60
CA GLY A 20 -4.42 22.32 6.25
C GLY A 20 -5.66 21.63 5.67
N GLU A 21 -6.84 22.17 5.96
CA GLU A 21 -8.12 21.64 5.43
C GLU A 21 -8.17 21.62 3.88
N ASN A 22 -7.35 22.45 3.23
CA ASN A 22 -7.23 22.58 1.77
C ASN A 22 -5.95 21.94 1.20
N PHE A 23 -5.47 20.83 1.75
CA PHE A 23 -4.28 20.15 1.23
C PHE A 23 -4.47 19.71 -0.24
N GLY A 24 -3.74 20.38 -1.15
CA GLY A 24 -3.76 20.12 -2.59
C GLY A 24 -2.66 19.19 -3.10
N GLY A 25 -1.80 18.68 -2.20
CA GLY A 25 -0.68 17.80 -2.56
C GLY A 25 -1.04 16.32 -2.56
N ILE A 26 -0.03 15.47 -2.81
CA ILE A 26 -0.14 14.01 -2.70
C ILE A 26 0.40 13.57 -1.34
N LEU A 27 -0.42 12.86 -0.57
CA LEU A 27 -0.06 12.37 0.76
C LEU A 27 0.47 10.94 0.70
N THR A 28 1.78 10.76 0.93
CA THR A 28 2.37 9.43 1.12
C THR A 28 2.25 8.98 2.59
N SER A 29 1.31 8.07 2.88
CA SER A 29 0.94 7.69 4.25
C SER A 29 0.86 6.18 4.47
N ASP A 30 0.81 5.75 5.73
CA ASP A 30 0.38 4.39 6.07
C ASP A 30 -1.15 4.25 5.92
N ARG A 31 -1.69 3.08 6.27
CA ARG A 31 -3.14 2.81 6.21
C ARG A 31 -3.91 3.38 7.41
N HIS A 32 -3.34 4.30 8.18
CA HIS A 32 -4.00 4.78 9.39
C HIS A 32 -5.28 5.57 9.06
N GLY A 33 -6.32 5.36 9.87
CA GLY A 33 -7.65 5.94 9.63
C GLY A 33 -7.71 7.47 9.72
N ALA A 34 -6.69 8.09 10.33
CA ALA A 34 -6.57 9.54 10.43
C ALA A 34 -6.49 10.26 9.07
N TYR A 35 -6.22 9.53 7.99
CA TYR A 35 -6.11 10.08 6.63
C TYR A 35 -7.30 9.74 5.74
N ASN A 36 -8.37 9.15 6.28
CA ASN A 36 -9.57 8.78 5.52
C ASN A 36 -10.34 9.99 4.96
N TRP A 37 -10.07 11.20 5.45
CA TRP A 37 -10.64 12.45 4.92
C TRP A 37 -9.94 12.96 3.66
N VAL A 38 -8.77 12.41 3.32
CA VAL A 38 -8.06 12.75 2.07
C VAL A 38 -8.55 11.82 0.97
N ASP A 39 -8.95 12.39 -0.17
CA ASP A 39 -9.39 11.64 -1.33
C ASP A 39 -8.39 10.56 -1.73
N ILE A 40 -8.89 9.36 -2.07
CA ILE A 40 -8.06 8.21 -2.41
C ILE A 40 -7.11 8.50 -3.59
N GLU A 41 -7.53 9.35 -4.52
CA GLU A 41 -6.76 9.79 -5.69
C GLU A 41 -5.60 10.72 -5.34
N ARG A 42 -5.61 11.31 -4.14
CA ARG A 42 -4.55 12.17 -3.61
C ARG A 42 -3.70 11.46 -2.56
N ARG A 43 -3.91 10.15 -2.38
CA ARG A 43 -3.17 9.34 -1.41
C ARG A 43 -2.25 8.37 -2.14
N GLN A 44 -0.99 8.35 -1.70
CA GLN A 44 -0.06 7.27 -2.00
C GLN A 44 0.13 6.43 -0.73
N LEU A 45 -0.28 5.17 -0.75
CA LEU A 45 0.05 4.26 0.34
C LEU A 45 1.53 3.92 0.28
N CYS A 46 2.19 4.02 1.42
CA CYS A 46 3.59 3.70 1.53
C CYS A 46 3.80 2.18 1.36
N TRP A 47 4.50 1.80 0.30
CA TRP A 47 4.78 0.40 -0.02
C TRP A 47 5.68 -0.30 1.00
N GLY A 48 6.49 0.43 1.76
CA GLY A 48 7.23 -0.14 2.90
C GLY A 48 6.29 -0.68 3.98
N HIS A 49 5.17 0.01 4.23
CA HIS A 49 4.13 -0.48 5.14
C HIS A 49 3.35 -1.66 4.53
N LEU A 50 3.04 -1.62 3.23
CA LEU A 50 2.38 -2.72 2.54
C LEU A 50 3.24 -3.99 2.55
N LYS A 51 4.55 -3.88 2.29
CA LYS A 51 5.50 -4.99 2.38
C LYS A 51 5.48 -5.64 3.78
N ARG A 52 5.51 -4.83 4.85
CA ARG A 52 5.41 -5.33 6.22
C ARG A 52 4.11 -6.08 6.48
N GLU A 53 2.98 -5.62 5.94
CA GLU A 53 1.71 -6.35 6.05
C GLU A 53 1.73 -7.67 5.28
N PHE A 54 2.34 -7.72 4.09
CA PHE A 54 2.47 -8.95 3.31
C PHE A 54 3.38 -9.98 4.00
N ILE A 55 4.49 -9.53 4.60
CA ILE A 55 5.38 -10.39 5.42
C ILE A 55 4.61 -10.94 6.64
N LYS A 56 3.86 -10.10 7.36
CA LYS A 56 3.03 -10.59 8.48
C LYS A 56 1.98 -11.63 8.06
N ILE A 57 1.52 -11.58 6.80
CA ILE A 57 0.62 -12.61 6.25
C ILE A 57 1.42 -13.88 5.95
N SER A 58 2.62 -13.77 5.37
CA SER A 58 3.46 -14.92 5.03
C SER A 58 3.99 -15.68 6.25
N GLU A 59 4.10 -15.01 7.39
CA GLU A 59 4.49 -15.62 8.67
C GLU A 59 3.36 -16.44 9.33
N ARG A 60 2.12 -16.35 8.83
CA ARG A 60 0.97 -17.10 9.38
C ARG A 60 0.92 -18.50 8.78
N PRO A 61 0.45 -19.52 9.52
CA PRO A 61 0.40 -20.89 9.02
C PRO A 61 -0.64 -21.11 7.92
N GLY A 62 -0.52 -22.24 7.21
CA GLY A 62 -1.48 -22.69 6.21
C GLY A 62 -1.53 -21.80 4.97
N VAL A 63 -2.72 -21.66 4.37
CA VAL A 63 -2.96 -20.90 3.13
C VAL A 63 -2.55 -19.42 3.22
N SER A 64 -2.47 -18.86 4.44
CA SER A 64 -1.99 -17.49 4.63
C SER A 64 -0.50 -17.36 4.27
N LYS A 65 0.32 -18.38 4.57
CA LYS A 65 1.76 -18.38 4.26
C LYS A 65 1.98 -18.19 2.76
N GLU A 66 1.36 -19.08 1.98
CA GLU A 66 1.48 -19.07 0.52
C GLU A 66 0.97 -17.76 -0.09
N LEU A 67 -0.18 -17.29 0.38
CA LEU A 67 -0.75 -16.02 -0.06
C LEU A 67 0.22 -14.85 0.21
N GLY A 68 0.72 -14.74 1.43
CA GLY A 68 1.64 -13.68 1.82
C GLY A 68 2.95 -13.73 1.05
N THR A 69 3.52 -14.91 0.85
CA THR A 69 4.74 -15.10 0.04
C THR A 69 4.53 -14.61 -1.40
N ARG A 70 3.40 -14.97 -2.02
CA ARG A 70 3.08 -14.51 -3.39
C ARG A 70 2.89 -12.99 -3.45
N LEU A 71 2.27 -12.37 -2.43
CA LEU A 71 2.15 -10.92 -2.33
C LEU A 71 3.51 -10.23 -2.21
N VAL A 72 4.42 -10.77 -1.38
CA VAL A 72 5.79 -10.25 -1.25
C VAL A 72 6.53 -10.32 -2.59
N GLN A 73 6.45 -11.45 -3.30
CA GLN A 73 7.08 -11.60 -4.61
C GLN A 73 6.60 -10.57 -5.64
N GLN A 74 5.32 -10.23 -5.65
CA GLN A 74 4.80 -9.18 -6.55
C GLN A 74 5.31 -7.79 -6.15
N GLN A 75 5.42 -7.52 -4.85
CA GLN A 75 5.99 -6.28 -4.35
C GLN A 75 7.49 -6.14 -4.70
N GLU A 76 8.26 -7.23 -4.64
CA GLU A 76 9.67 -7.24 -5.02
C GLU A 76 9.84 -6.94 -6.51
N LYS A 77 9.08 -7.60 -7.38
CA LYS A 77 9.05 -7.30 -8.83
C LYS A 77 8.72 -5.83 -9.10
N LEU A 78 7.74 -5.26 -8.40
CA LEU A 78 7.39 -3.86 -8.53
C LEU A 78 8.58 -2.95 -8.21
N PHE A 79 9.33 -3.26 -7.17
CA PHE A 79 10.45 -2.45 -6.70
C PHE A 79 11.69 -2.60 -7.57
N GLU A 80 11.93 -3.77 -8.15
CA GLU A 80 12.96 -3.98 -9.19
C GLU A 80 12.69 -3.10 -10.41
N LEU A 81 11.45 -3.09 -10.90
CA LEU A 81 11.05 -2.20 -12.01
C LEU A 81 11.17 -0.72 -11.62
N TRP A 82 10.78 -0.36 -10.40
CA TRP A 82 10.93 1.01 -9.91
C TRP A 82 12.39 1.47 -9.85
N GLN A 83 13.32 0.62 -9.41
CA GLN A 83 14.75 0.98 -9.44
C GLN A 83 15.22 1.25 -10.87
N ARG A 84 14.79 0.45 -11.85
CA ARG A 84 15.13 0.71 -13.25
C ARG A 84 14.61 2.05 -13.76
N VAL A 85 13.42 2.47 -13.34
CA VAL A 85 12.90 3.82 -13.64
C VAL A 85 13.78 4.89 -13.00
N ARG A 86 14.18 4.72 -11.74
CA ARG A 86 15.06 5.67 -11.03
C ARG A 86 16.44 5.80 -11.67
N ASP A 87 16.98 4.67 -12.13
CA ASP A 87 18.29 4.61 -12.79
C ASP A 87 18.23 5.05 -14.27
N GLY A 88 17.04 5.38 -14.79
CA GLY A 88 16.83 5.79 -16.17
C GLY A 88 16.93 4.66 -17.20
N THR A 89 16.94 3.39 -16.76
CA THR A 89 17.07 2.19 -17.61
C THR A 89 15.72 1.56 -18.00
N LEU A 90 14.61 2.16 -17.55
CA LEU A 90 13.25 1.82 -17.93
C LEU A 90 12.43 3.11 -18.09
N ALA A 91 11.79 3.30 -19.24
CA ALA A 91 10.91 4.44 -19.44
C ALA A 91 9.67 4.32 -18.56
N ARG A 92 9.15 5.45 -18.07
CA ARG A 92 7.95 5.45 -17.22
C ARG A 92 6.71 4.90 -17.95
N GLY A 93 6.60 5.10 -19.27
CA GLY A 93 5.53 4.50 -20.08
C GLY A 93 5.53 2.97 -19.98
N ASP A 94 6.66 2.34 -20.28
CA ASP A 94 6.85 0.89 -20.15
C ASP A 94 6.61 0.41 -18.72
N PHE A 95 7.03 1.18 -17.71
CA PHE A 95 6.77 0.87 -16.31
C PHE A 95 5.27 0.81 -16.00
N VAL A 96 4.47 1.75 -16.51
CA VAL A 96 3.01 1.75 -16.34
C VAL A 96 2.38 0.49 -16.92
N GLU A 97 2.81 0.07 -18.12
CA GLU A 97 2.33 -1.15 -18.76
C GLU A 97 2.69 -2.39 -17.94
N LEU A 98 3.95 -2.54 -17.53
CA LEU A 98 4.43 -3.68 -16.74
C LEU A 98 3.74 -3.77 -15.37
N VAL A 99 3.48 -2.62 -14.73
CA VAL A 99 2.80 -2.59 -13.43
C VAL A 99 1.33 -2.98 -13.55
N THR A 100 0.71 -2.88 -14.72
CA THR A 100 -0.68 -3.34 -14.92
C THR A 100 -0.83 -4.82 -14.57
N ASP A 101 0.13 -5.66 -14.96
CA ASP A 101 0.14 -7.08 -14.62
C ASP A 101 0.38 -7.36 -13.14
N ILE A 102 1.28 -6.60 -12.52
CA ILE A 102 1.57 -6.71 -11.09
C ILE A 102 0.35 -6.31 -10.27
N ARG A 103 -0.31 -5.21 -10.64
CA ARG A 103 -1.54 -4.74 -10.02
C ARG A 103 -2.63 -5.79 -10.11
N ARG A 104 -2.87 -6.37 -11.29
CA ARG A 104 -3.84 -7.46 -11.46
C ARG A 104 -3.54 -8.65 -10.55
N GLN A 105 -2.29 -9.07 -10.45
CA GLN A 105 -1.89 -10.18 -9.58
C GLN A 105 -2.07 -9.87 -8.10
N ILE A 106 -1.68 -8.67 -7.65
CA ILE A 106 -1.88 -8.24 -6.27
C ILE A 106 -3.37 -8.20 -5.93
N VAL A 107 -4.20 -7.60 -6.78
CA VAL A 107 -5.66 -7.55 -6.56
C VAL A 107 -6.25 -8.96 -6.50
N SER A 108 -5.87 -9.84 -7.42
CA SER A 108 -6.33 -11.24 -7.45
C SER A 108 -5.97 -12.00 -6.16
N LEU A 109 -4.74 -11.84 -5.66
CA LEU A 109 -4.29 -12.43 -4.39
C LEU A 109 -5.06 -11.84 -3.20
N LEU A 110 -5.22 -10.53 -3.15
CA LEU A 110 -6.00 -9.89 -2.09
C LEU A 110 -7.46 -10.36 -2.09
N GLN A 111 -8.06 -10.54 -3.27
CA GLN A 111 -9.40 -11.08 -3.42
C GLN A 111 -9.49 -12.53 -2.92
N GLN A 112 -8.56 -13.40 -3.35
CA GLN A 112 -8.46 -14.77 -2.83
C GLN A 112 -8.39 -14.80 -1.30
N GLY A 113 -7.55 -13.96 -0.69
CA GLY A 113 -7.45 -13.86 0.76
C GLY A 113 -8.71 -13.31 1.42
N ALA A 114 -9.43 -12.40 0.76
CA ALA A 114 -10.68 -11.83 1.26
C ALA A 114 -11.86 -12.82 1.22
N ASP A 115 -11.80 -13.82 0.34
CA ASP A 115 -12.83 -14.82 0.09
C ASP A 115 -12.71 -16.06 0.98
N TYR A 116 -11.61 -16.23 1.71
CA TYR A 116 -11.52 -17.31 2.71
C TYR A 116 -12.63 -17.18 3.76
N GLU A 117 -13.27 -18.30 4.07
CA GLU A 117 -14.38 -18.37 5.01
C GLU A 117 -13.90 -18.16 6.44
N ILE A 118 -14.54 -17.23 7.14
CA ILE A 118 -14.30 -16.94 8.56
C ILE A 118 -15.60 -16.55 9.23
N THR A 119 -15.71 -16.80 10.53
CA THR A 119 -16.82 -16.23 11.32
C THR A 119 -16.51 -14.79 11.77
N SER A 120 -17.54 -13.99 12.03
CA SER A 120 -17.39 -12.57 12.41
C SER A 120 -16.58 -12.37 13.70
N LYS A 121 -16.65 -13.32 14.65
CA LYS A 121 -15.93 -13.28 15.93
C LYS A 121 -14.63 -14.09 15.95
N GLU A 122 -14.25 -14.68 14.82
CA GLU A 122 -13.05 -15.52 14.73
C GLU A 122 -11.78 -14.71 14.95
N LYS A 123 -10.85 -15.24 15.76
CA LYS A 123 -9.57 -14.59 16.11
C LYS A 123 -8.34 -15.34 15.59
N THR A 124 -8.54 -16.32 14.72
CA THR A 124 -7.46 -17.14 14.13
C THR A 124 -6.50 -16.30 13.29
N PRO A 125 -5.28 -16.80 13.02
CA PRO A 125 -4.37 -16.19 12.05
C PRO A 125 -5.03 -15.99 10.68
N LEU A 126 -5.82 -16.97 10.21
CA LEU A 126 -6.57 -16.87 8.95
C LEU A 126 -7.53 -15.67 8.98
N ALA A 127 -8.33 -15.51 10.03
CA ALA A 127 -9.26 -14.39 10.16
C ALA A 127 -8.57 -13.02 10.19
N LYS A 128 -7.33 -12.94 10.69
CA LYS A 128 -6.51 -11.72 10.54
C LYS A 128 -6.12 -11.49 9.08
N THR A 129 -5.75 -12.54 8.33
CA THR A 129 -5.43 -12.45 6.89
C THR A 129 -6.61 -11.93 6.10
N VAL A 130 -7.77 -12.55 6.25
CA VAL A 130 -9.00 -12.15 5.56
C VAL A 130 -9.34 -10.68 5.82
N ARG A 131 -9.28 -10.25 7.08
CA ARG A 131 -9.57 -8.85 7.44
C ARG A 131 -8.54 -7.87 6.87
N THR A 132 -7.25 -8.21 6.89
CA THR A 132 -6.22 -7.38 6.24
C THR A 132 -6.48 -7.28 4.73
N CYS A 133 -6.73 -8.40 4.04
CA CYS A 133 -7.03 -8.41 2.60
C CYS A 133 -8.25 -7.55 2.25
N ARG A 134 -9.37 -7.71 2.97
CA ARG A 134 -10.58 -6.88 2.80
C ARG A 134 -10.32 -5.39 3.03
N GLN A 135 -9.49 -5.06 4.03
CA GLN A 135 -9.13 -3.66 4.31
C GLN A 135 -8.23 -3.07 3.21
N LEU A 136 -7.31 -3.85 2.66
CA LEU A 136 -6.42 -3.41 1.59
C LEU A 136 -7.17 -3.18 0.28
N LEU A 137 -8.12 -4.05 -0.08
CA LEU A 137 -8.97 -3.88 -1.27
C LEU A 137 -9.75 -2.56 -1.26
N LYS A 138 -10.21 -2.09 -0.09
CA LYS A 138 -10.92 -0.81 0.04
C LYS A 138 -10.07 0.42 -0.29
N VAL A 139 -8.75 0.30 -0.15
CA VAL A 139 -7.80 1.42 -0.34
C VAL A 139 -6.83 1.14 -1.50
N GLU A 140 -7.13 0.15 -2.33
CA GLU A 140 -6.26 -0.33 -3.39
C GLU A 140 -5.87 0.76 -4.38
N GLY A 141 -6.80 1.66 -4.73
CA GLY A 141 -6.53 2.77 -5.65
C GLY A 141 -5.37 3.67 -5.20
N ALA A 142 -5.21 3.86 -3.89
CA ALA A 142 -4.13 4.68 -3.32
C ALA A 142 -2.75 3.99 -3.37
N MET A 143 -2.64 2.72 -3.76
CA MET A 143 -1.35 2.03 -3.82
C MET A 143 -0.51 2.48 -5.03
N TRP A 144 -1.14 3.03 -6.07
CA TRP A 144 -0.52 3.07 -7.41
C TRP A 144 -0.18 4.46 -7.92
N LEU A 145 -0.44 5.52 -7.16
CA LEU A 145 -0.30 6.90 -7.62
C LEU A 145 1.13 7.25 -8.08
N PHE A 146 2.15 6.66 -7.45
CA PHE A 146 3.56 6.80 -7.81
C PHE A 146 3.91 6.24 -9.20
N VAL A 147 3.08 5.35 -9.74
CA VAL A 147 3.31 4.69 -11.03
C VAL A 147 3.12 5.71 -12.16
N THR A 148 2.03 6.47 -12.09
CA THR A 148 1.65 7.42 -13.15
C THR A 148 2.06 8.85 -12.85
N THR A 149 2.37 9.19 -11.59
CA THR A 149 2.66 10.57 -11.20
C THR A 149 4.16 10.83 -11.06
N PRO A 150 4.76 11.68 -11.92
CA PRO A 150 6.16 12.08 -11.76
C PRO A 150 6.42 12.74 -10.40
N GLY A 151 7.56 12.43 -9.78
CA GLY A 151 7.98 13.01 -8.50
C GLY A 151 7.32 12.41 -7.24
N VAL A 152 6.37 11.47 -7.39
CA VAL A 152 5.82 10.70 -6.26
C VAL A 152 6.65 9.44 -6.07
N GLU A 153 7.13 9.24 -4.84
CA GLU A 153 7.87 8.04 -4.45
C GLU A 153 6.93 6.99 -3.82
N PRO A 154 7.18 5.68 -4.04
CA PRO A 154 6.37 4.60 -3.46
C PRO A 154 6.57 4.45 -1.94
N THR A 155 7.65 5.00 -1.39
CA THR A 155 8.00 4.94 0.04
C THR A 155 8.18 6.34 0.62
N ASN A 156 7.91 6.51 1.91
CA ASN A 156 8.32 7.72 2.64
C ASN A 156 9.59 7.42 3.45
N ASN A 157 10.39 8.45 3.75
CA ASN A 157 11.68 8.30 4.46
C ASN A 157 11.56 7.68 5.86
N ALA A 158 10.36 7.67 6.46
CA ALA A 158 10.09 7.03 7.75
C ALA A 158 9.75 5.52 7.65
N ALA A 159 9.61 4.98 6.43
CA ALA A 159 9.34 3.58 6.18
C ALA A 159 10.52 2.80 5.60
N LEU A 160 11.61 3.51 5.26
CA LEU A 160 12.92 2.97 4.92
C LEU A 160 13.68 2.54 6.19
#